data_AF-X1H9G0-F1
#
_entry.id   AF-X1H9G0-F1
#
_cell.length_a   1.000
_cell.length_b   1.000
_cell.length_c   1.000
_cell.angle_alpha   90.00
_cell.angle_beta   90.00
_cell.angle_gamma   90.00
#
_symmetry.space_group_name_H-M   'P 1'
#
loop_
_entity.id
_entity.type
_entity.pdbx_description
1 polymer ?
#
loop_
_entity_poly.entity_id
_entity_poly.type
_entity_poly.pdbx_seq_one_letter_code
_entity_poly.pdbx_strand_id
1 'polypeptide(L)'
;TGFLVQPNKAIVGANAFRHESGIHQDGVIKMPITYEIIDPRTVGIPASSLVLGKLSGRHAFKERLAELGYSLAETDFNRVFLAFKELA
;
A
#
# COMPACT_ATOMS: atom_id res chain seq x y z
N THR A 1 -25.04 -17.54 -6.57
CA THR A 1 -25.06 -16.73 -7.82
C THR A 1 -23.86 -17.00 -8.71
N GLY A 2 -22.70 -17.45 -8.22
CA GLY A 2 -21.59 -17.95 -9.06
C GLY A 2 -20.76 -16.88 -9.79
N PHE A 3 -21.19 -15.62 -9.75
CA PHE A 3 -20.46 -14.49 -10.32
C PHE A 3 -19.36 -14.01 -9.39
N LEU A 4 -18.16 -13.78 -9.95
CA LEU A 4 -17.05 -13.17 -9.24
C LEU A 4 -17.35 -11.70 -8.95
N VAL A 5 -16.91 -11.23 -7.78
CA VAL A 5 -16.97 -9.82 -7.42
C VAL A 5 -15.88 -9.08 -8.19
N GLN A 6 -16.24 -7.96 -8.82
CA GLN A 6 -15.27 -7.12 -9.51
C GLN A 6 -14.25 -6.55 -8.51
N PRO A 7 -12.95 -6.51 -8.84
CA PRO A 7 -11.92 -6.01 -7.92
C PRO A 7 -12.17 -4.58 -7.41
N ASN A 8 -12.76 -3.72 -8.24
CA ASN A 8 -13.10 -2.33 -7.93
C ASN A 8 -14.54 -2.14 -7.40
N LYS A 9 -15.25 -3.23 -7.06
CA LYS A 9 -16.57 -3.12 -6.45
C LYS A 9 -16.45 -2.36 -5.13
N ALA A 10 -17.26 -1.32 -4.95
CA ALA A 10 -17.28 -0.55 -3.71
C ALA A 10 -17.45 -1.48 -2.49
N ILE A 11 -16.71 -1.18 -1.42
CA ILE A 11 -16.69 -1.89 -0.13
C ILE A 11 -16.09 -3.30 -0.19
N VAL A 12 -16.56 -4.15 -1.10
CA VAL A 12 -16.27 -5.61 -1.08
C VAL A 12 -15.29 -6.06 -2.15
N GLY A 13 -14.89 -5.17 -3.07
CA GLY A 13 -13.90 -5.48 -4.09
C GLY A 13 -12.51 -5.63 -3.49
N ALA A 14 -11.70 -6.53 -4.05
CA ALA A 14 -10.33 -6.77 -3.60
C ALA A 14 -9.42 -5.52 -3.61
N ASN A 15 -9.78 -4.48 -4.38
CA ASN A 15 -9.05 -3.21 -4.47
C ASN A 15 -9.69 -2.08 -3.66
N ALA A 16 -10.78 -2.32 -2.92
CA ALA A 16 -11.54 -1.27 -2.25
C ALA A 16 -10.71 -0.50 -1.19
N PHE A 17 -9.70 -1.15 -0.59
CA PHE A 17 -8.82 -0.59 0.43
C PHE A 17 -7.33 -0.81 0.08
N ARG A 18 -7.01 -0.78 -1.22
CA ARG A 18 -5.63 -0.89 -1.73
C ARG A 18 -5.11 0.47 -2.18
N HIS A 19 -3.90 0.83 -1.74
CA HIS A 19 -3.27 2.13 -2.02
C HIS A 19 -1.89 1.97 -2.65
N GLU A 20 -1.70 2.54 -3.85
CA GLU A 20 -0.46 2.39 -4.62
C GLU A 20 0.35 3.68 -4.75
N SER A 21 -0.33 4.80 -5.00
CA SER A 21 0.32 6.11 -5.17
C SER A 21 1.07 6.51 -3.91
N GLY A 22 2.32 6.95 -4.06
CA GLY A 22 3.18 7.29 -2.92
C GLY A 22 2.57 8.33 -1.97
N ILE A 23 1.86 9.34 -2.50
CA ILE A 23 1.17 10.33 -1.67
C ILE A 23 -0.05 9.76 -0.94
N HIS A 24 -0.74 8.77 -1.53
CA HIS A 24 -1.86 8.11 -0.88
C HIS A 24 -1.37 7.18 0.21
N GLN A 25 -0.31 6.42 -0.06
CA GLN A 25 0.33 5.55 0.93
C GLN A 25 0.80 6.36 2.13
N ASP A 26 1.51 7.47 1.92
CA ASP A 26 1.95 8.37 2.99
C ASP A 26 0.78 8.94 3.79
N GLY A 27 -0.30 9.34 3.12
CA GLY A 27 -1.52 9.81 3.78
C GLY A 27 -2.19 8.74 4.65
N VAL A 28 -2.29 7.51 4.15
CA VAL A 28 -2.90 6.38 4.89
C VAL A 28 -2.05 5.97 6.09
N ILE A 29 -0.72 5.92 5.95
CA ILE A 29 0.19 5.60 7.06
C ILE A 29 0.05 6.62 8.20
N LYS A 30 -0.06 7.92 7.86
CA LYS A 30 -0.18 9.01 8.86
C LYS A 30 -1.57 9.10 9.47
N MET A 31 -2.61 9.04 8.63
CA MET A 31 -4.00 9.22 9.03
C MET A 31 -4.93 8.54 8.00
N PRO A 32 -5.38 7.29 8.26
CA PRO A 32 -6.17 6.50 7.31
C PRO A 32 -7.40 7.23 6.74
N ILE A 33 -8.11 8.01 7.56
CA ILE A 33 -9.33 8.74 7.14
C ILE A 33 -9.09 9.75 6.01
N THR A 34 -7.84 10.11 5.72
CA THR A 34 -7.47 10.94 4.57
C THR A 34 -7.87 10.32 3.24
N TYR A 35 -7.79 8.99 3.13
CA TYR A 35 -8.11 8.24 1.91
C TYR A 35 -9.08 7.06 2.15
N GLU A 36 -9.46 6.80 3.40
CA GLU A 36 -10.38 5.75 3.80
C GLU A 36 -11.58 6.34 4.52
N ILE A 37 -12.64 6.61 3.76
CA ILE A 37 -13.90 7.17 4.30
C ILE A 37 -14.61 6.24 5.29
N ILE A 38 -14.29 4.94 5.25
CA ILE A 38 -14.82 3.90 6.14
C ILE A 38 -13.63 3.08 6.65
N ASP A 39 -13.64 2.69 7.92
CA ASP A 39 -12.65 1.75 8.45
C ASP A 39 -12.88 0.35 7.85
N PRO A 40 -11.89 -0.24 7.15
CA PRO A 40 -12.03 -1.56 6.51
C PRO A 40 -12.50 -2.65 7.49
N ARG A 41 -12.14 -2.55 8.77
CA ARG A 41 -12.49 -3.54 9.80
C ARG A 41 -13.99 -3.59 10.05
N THR A 42 -14.69 -2.47 9.85
CA THR A 42 -16.16 -2.39 10.04
C THR A 42 -16.93 -3.18 8.97
N VAL A 43 -16.29 -3.48 7.84
CA VAL A 43 -16.85 -4.25 6.73
C VAL A 43 -16.18 -5.62 6.56
N GLY A 44 -15.46 -6.08 7.59
CA GLY A 44 -14.86 -7.41 7.62
C GLY A 44 -13.53 -7.54 6.89
N ILE A 45 -12.88 -6.43 6.52
CA ILE A 45 -11.53 -6.41 5.93
C ILE A 45 -10.53 -6.14 7.05
N PRO A 46 -9.59 -7.05 7.36
CA PRO A 46 -8.73 -6.93 8.55
C PRO A 46 -7.86 -5.67 8.58
N ALA A 47 -7.34 -5.27 7.41
CA ALA A 47 -6.50 -4.10 7.24
C ALA A 47 -6.45 -3.67 5.77
N SER A 48 -6.10 -2.41 5.54
CA SER A 48 -5.76 -1.89 4.22
C SER A 48 -4.43 -2.45 3.73
N SER A 49 -4.24 -2.44 2.41
CA SER A 49 -3.03 -2.96 1.79
C SER A 49 -2.31 -1.87 0.99
N LEU A 50 -1.04 -1.64 1.35
CA LEU A 50 -0.14 -0.78 0.59
C LEU A 50 0.49 -1.60 -0.55
N VAL A 51 0.21 -1.21 -1.77
CA VAL A 51 0.71 -1.87 -2.97
C VAL A 51 1.98 -1.17 -3.43
N LEU A 52 3.11 -1.88 -3.38
CA LEU A 52 4.35 -1.33 -3.94
C LEU A 52 4.32 -1.41 -5.48
N GLY A 53 4.47 -0.26 -6.13
CA GLY A 53 4.61 -0.12 -7.57
C GLY A 53 5.47 1.07 -7.96
N LYS A 54 5.57 1.36 -9.25
CA LYS A 54 6.39 2.48 -9.77
C LYS A 54 6.03 3.82 -9.17
N LEU A 55 4.81 4.02 -8.68
CA LEU A 55 4.38 5.29 -8.06
C LEU A 55 4.63 5.35 -6.56
N SER A 56 5.08 4.27 -5.93
CA SER A 56 5.32 4.23 -4.49
C SER A 56 6.46 5.16 -4.08
N GLY A 57 6.29 5.74 -2.89
CA GLY A 57 7.25 6.66 -2.28
C GLY A 57 8.30 5.95 -1.43
N ARG A 58 9.33 6.70 -1.01
CA ARG A 58 10.37 6.18 -0.10
C ARG A 58 9.80 5.67 1.22
N HIS A 59 8.79 6.34 1.77
CA HIS A 59 8.22 6.00 3.06
C HIS A 59 7.55 4.62 3.05
N ALA A 60 6.61 4.40 2.11
CA ALA A 60 5.95 3.11 1.93
C ALA A 60 6.95 1.98 1.61
N PHE A 61 7.97 2.26 0.80
CA PHE A 61 9.02 1.29 0.51
C PHE A 61 9.82 0.91 1.76
N LYS A 62 10.18 1.89 2.60
CA LYS A 62 10.91 1.69 3.85
C LYS A 62 10.09 0.89 4.86
N GLU A 63 8.80 1.22 5.02
CA GLU A 63 7.91 0.46 5.90
C GLU A 63 7.79 -1.00 5.44
N ARG A 64 7.62 -1.22 4.13
CA ARG A 64 7.53 -2.58 3.60
C ARG A 64 8.81 -3.39 3.81
N LEU A 65 9.98 -2.77 3.65
CA LEU A 65 11.25 -3.43 3.98
C LEU A 65 11.32 -3.80 5.47
N ALA A 66 10.87 -2.90 6.36
CA ALA A 66 10.84 -3.16 7.79
C ALA A 66 9.88 -4.31 8.17
N GLU A 67 8.69 -4.38 7.56
CA GLU A 67 7.75 -5.50 7.73
C GLU A 67 8.35 -6.85 7.30
N LEU A 68 9.21 -6.83 6.29
CA LEU A 68 9.94 -8.01 5.81
C LEU A 68 11.19 -8.33 6.66
N GLY A 69 11.50 -7.52 7.68
CA GLY A 69 12.64 -7.71 8.57
C GLY A 69 13.96 -7.11 8.05
N TYR A 70 13.92 -6.25 7.03
CA TYR A 70 15.11 -5.58 6.50
C TYR A 70 15.30 -4.19 7.11
N SER A 71 16.50 -3.95 7.62
CA SER A 71 16.98 -2.62 7.99
C SER A 71 18.22 -2.31 7.16
N LEU A 72 18.14 -1.25 6.34
CA LEU A 72 19.21 -0.85 5.42
C LEU A 72 19.81 0.49 5.86
N ALA A 73 21.12 0.62 5.72
CA ALA A 73 21.78 1.91 5.76
C ALA A 73 21.28 2.80 4.61
N GLU A 74 21.37 4.11 4.76
CA GLU A 74 20.80 5.07 3.80
C GLU A 74 21.36 4.91 2.38
N THR A 75 22.65 4.56 2.26
CA THR A 75 23.30 4.26 0.98
C THR A 75 22.68 3.05 0.28
N ASP A 76 22.48 1.95 1.01
CA ASP A 76 21.87 0.73 0.49
C ASP A 76 20.39 0.92 0.20
N PHE A 77 19.68 1.62 1.08
CA PHE A 77 18.28 1.98 0.86
C PHE A 77 18.11 2.74 -0.45
N ASN A 78 18.95 3.75 -0.72
CA ASN A 78 18.89 4.53 -1.94
C ASN A 78 19.15 3.67 -3.18
N ARG A 79 20.14 2.77 -3.13
CA ARG A 79 20.45 1.85 -4.23
C ARG A 79 19.29 0.90 -4.51
N VAL A 80 18.73 0.28 -3.48
CA VAL A 80 17.62 -0.67 -3.59
C VAL A 80 16.35 0.04 -4.05
N PHE A 81 16.08 1.25 -3.55
CA PHE A 81 14.93 2.05 -3.98
C PHE A 81 15.01 2.42 -5.46
N LEU A 82 16.18 2.82 -5.97
CA LEU A 82 16.36 3.08 -7.40
C LEU A 82 16.13 1.82 -8.23
N ALA A 83 16.71 0.68 -7.83
CA ALA A 83 16.49 -0.60 -8.51
C ALA A 83 15.01 -1.01 -8.51
N PHE A 84 14.31 -0.80 -7.39
CA PHE A 84 12.87 -1.02 -7.30
C PHE A 84 12.08 -0.17 -8.30
N LYS A 85 12.43 1.12 -8.45
CA LYS A 85 11.75 2.05 -9.36
C LYS A 85 11.98 1.75 -10.84
N GLU A 86 13.09 1.11 -11.18
CA GLU A 86 13.38 0.63 -12.53
C GLU A 86 12.65 -0.68 -12.86
N LEU A 87 12.46 -1.55 -11.88
CA LEU A 87 11.80 -2.85 -12.06
C LEU A 87 10.27 -2.76 -12.07
N ALA A 88 9.72 -1.88 -11.22
CA ALA A 88 8.27 -1.71 -11.03
C ALA A 88 7.64 -0.84 -12.11
#